data_AF-A0A946ZWR0-F1
#
_entry.id   AF-A0A946ZWR0-F1
#
_cell.length_a   1.000
_cell.length_b   1.000
_cell.length_c   1.000
_cell.angle_alpha   90.00
_cell.angle_beta   90.00
_cell.angle_gamma   90.00
#
_symmetry.space_group_name_H-M   'P 1'
#
loop_
_entity.id
_entity.type
_entity.pdbx_description
1 polymer ?
#
loop_
_entity_poly.entity_id
_entity_poly.type
_entity_poly.pdbx_seq_one_letter_code
_entity_poly.pdbx_strand_id
1 'polypeptide(L)' 'MTPFVAEIAGTFLLMLLGCGVVANVVLKGTKGNGSGWIVITTGWALAVYIAVLVAGPHSGA' A
#
# COMPACT_ATOMS: atom_id res chain seq x y z
N MET A 1 2.31 -16.38 13.15
CA MET A 1 2.70 -15.04 13.65
C MET A 1 1.73 -14.66 14.75
N THR A 2 2.14 -13.83 15.72
CA THR A 2 1.15 -13.23 16.62
C THR A 2 0.30 -12.22 15.82
N PRO A 3 -0.98 -11.99 16.17
CA PRO A 3 -1.81 -11.01 15.48
C PRO A 3 -1.12 -9.64 15.39
N PHE A 4 -0.49 -9.20 16.48
CA PHE A 4 0.28 -7.95 16.53
C PHE A 4 1.39 -7.85 15.47
N VAL A 5 2.17 -8.92 15.24
CA VAL A 5 3.24 -8.90 14.23
C VAL A 5 2.65 -8.93 12.82
N ALA A 6 1.53 -9.63 12.62
CA ALA A 6 0.82 -9.66 11.35
C ALA A 6 0.26 -8.26 10.97
N GLU A 7 -0.35 -7.55 11.93
CA GLU A 7 -0.84 -6.17 11.76
C GLU A 7 0.29 -5.19 11.39
N ILE A 8 1.43 -5.30 12.08
CA ILE A 8 2.59 -4.45 11.79
C ILE A 8 3.09 -4.70 10.37
N ALA A 9 3.21 -5.97 9.97
CA ALA A 9 3.66 -6.33 8.63
C ALA A 9 2.67 -5.86 7.55
N GLY A 10 1.37 -6.07 7.76
CA GLY A 10 0.32 -5.64 6.85
C GLY A 10 0.29 -4.10 6.70
N THR A 11 0.31 -3.38 7.81
CA THR A 11 0.32 -1.91 7.83
C THR A 11 1.59 -1.34 7.20
N PHE A 12 2.75 -1.95 7.46
CA PHE A 12 4.01 -1.55 6.82
C PHE A 12 3.93 -1.65 5.29
N LEU A 13 3.41 -2.75 4.77
CA LEU A 13 3.23 -2.95 3.32
C LEU A 13 2.20 -1.98 2.74
N LEU A 14 1.07 -1.77 3.42
CA LEU A 14 0.04 -0.79 3.04
C LEU A 14 0.66 0.60 2.86
N MET A 15 1.40 1.06 3.87
CA MET A 15 2.00 2.39 3.87
C MET A 15 3.12 2.51 2.84
N LEU A 16 4.01 1.51 2.75
CA LEU A 16 5.11 1.52 1.79
C LEU A 16 4.60 1.65 0.35
N LEU A 17 3.60 0.84 -0.02
CA LEU A 17 3.06 0.81 -1.38
C LEU A 17 2.12 1.99 -1.64
N GLY A 18 1.21 2.31 -0.71
CA GLY A 18 0.26 3.41 -0.82
C GLY A 18 0.96 4.76 -0.91
N CYS A 19 1.87 5.07 0.03
CA CYS A 19 2.65 6.29 -0.03
C CYS A 19 3.63 6.29 -1.21
N GLY A 20 4.18 5.14 -1.59
CA GLY A 20 5.05 5.01 -2.77
C GLY A 20 4.35 5.42 -4.06
N VAL A 21 3.08 5.02 -4.26
CA VAL A 21 2.31 5.44 -5.44
C VAL A 21 2.01 6.93 -5.42
N VAL A 22 1.67 7.50 -4.26
CA VAL A 22 1.44 8.95 -4.12
C VAL A 22 2.72 9.71 -4.43
N ALA A 23 3.86 9.27 -3.90
CA ALA A 23 5.17 9.84 -4.19
C ALA A 23 5.49 9.76 -5.69
N ASN A 24 5.23 8.63 -6.33
CA ASN A 24 5.44 8.46 -7.78
C ASN A 24 4.54 9.38 -8.63
N VAL A 25 3.35 9.75 -8.17
CA VAL A 25 2.43 10.62 -8.94
C VAL A 25 2.63 12.11 -8.65
N VAL A 26 2.99 12.47 -7.41
CA VAL A 26 3.01 13.87 -6.95
C VAL A 26 4.40 14.48 -7.00
N LEU A 27 5.47 13.73 -6.72
CA LEU A 27 6.83 14.28 -6.69
C LEU A 27 7.34 14.55 -8.10
N LYS A 28 8.05 15.67 -8.28
CA LYS A 28 8.66 16.04 -9.56
C LYS A 28 9.81 15.09 -9.88
N GLY A 29 10.01 14.78 -11.17
CA GLY A 29 11.11 13.91 -11.64
C GLY A 29 10.84 12.40 -11.51
N THR A 30 9.65 12.00 -11.07
CA THR A 30 9.21 10.61 -11.11
C THR A 30 8.57 10.28 -12.46
N LYS A 31 8.62 9.00 -12.86
CA LYS A 31 8.05 8.56 -14.14
C LYS A 31 6.52 8.62 -14.17
N GLY A 32 5.88 8.61 -13.00
CA GLY A 32 4.43 8.72 -12.86
C GLY A 32 3.93 10.14 -12.61
N ASN A 33 4.79 11.17 -12.63
CA ASN A 33 4.37 12.53 -12.29
C ASN A 33 3.20 13.00 -13.16
N GLY A 34 2.12 13.47 -12.52
CA GLY A 34 0.93 13.96 -13.24
C GLY A 34 0.02 12.86 -13.82
N SER A 35 0.22 11.58 -13.48
CA SER A 35 -0.64 10.47 -13.94
C SER A 35 -2.08 10.51 -13.39
N GLY A 36 -2.39 11.45 -12.50
CA GLY A 36 -3.74 11.73 -12.02
C GLY A 36 -4.23 10.78 -10.91
N TRP A 37 -5.48 11.00 -10.51
CA TRP A 37 -6.06 10.37 -9.32
C TRP A 37 -6.31 8.86 -9.49
N ILE A 38 -6.60 8.40 -10.71
CA ILE A 38 -6.89 6.99 -10.99
C ILE A 38 -5.72 6.05 -10.67
N VAL A 39 -4.48 6.52 -10.90
CA VAL A 39 -3.27 5.75 -10.57
C VAL A 39 -3.09 5.66 -9.06
N ILE A 40 -3.40 6.74 -8.34
CA ILE A 40 -3.34 6.77 -6.87
C ILE A 40 -4.35 5.80 -6.27
N THR A 41 -5.62 5.87 -6.67
CA THR A 41 -6.67 5.01 -6.12
C THR A 41 -6.46 3.54 -6.44
N THR A 42 -6.05 3.23 -7.68
CA THR A 42 -5.74 1.84 -8.08
C THR A 42 -4.53 1.31 -7.31
N GLY A 43 -3.48 2.12 -7.13
CA GLY A 43 -2.31 1.74 -6.34
C GLY A 43 -2.63 1.48 -4.87
N TRP A 44 -3.49 2.32 -4.26
CA TRP A 44 -3.96 2.11 -2.88
C TRP A 44 -4.83 0.86 -2.74
N ALA A 45 -5.73 0.58 -3.69
CA ALA A 45 -6.53 -0.64 -3.67
C ALA A 45 -5.67 -1.91 -3.70
N LEU A 46 -4.62 -1.91 -4.54
CA LEU A 46 -3.65 -3.02 -4.59
C LEU A 46 -2.81 -3.12 -3.31
N ALA A 47 -2.43 -1.99 -2.71
CA ALA A 47 -1.71 -1.97 -1.43
C ALA A 47 -2.54 -2.60 -0.30
N VAL A 48 -3.84 -2.28 -0.22
CA VAL A 48 -4.77 -2.90 0.73
C VAL A 48 -4.90 -4.41 0.48
N TYR A 49 -5.04 -4.82 -0.77
CA TYR A 49 -5.12 -6.24 -1.13
C TYR A 49 -3.88 -7.03 -0.65
N ILE A 50 -2.69 -6.48 -0.86
CA ILE A 50 -1.43 -7.09 -0.41
C ILE A 50 -1.35 -7.16 1.11
N ALA A 51 -1.74 -6.09 1.82
CA ALA A 51 -1.77 -6.07 3.28
C ALA A 51 -2.69 -7.16 3.85
N VAL A 52 -3.90 -7.30 3.29
CA VAL A 52 -4.87 -8.33 3.70
C VAL A 52 -4.38 -9.74 3.40
N LEU A 53 -3.70 -9.97 2.27
CA LEU A 53 -3.11 -11.29 1.99
C LEU A 53 -2.06 -11.71 3.03
N VAL A 54 -1.30 -10.76 3.56
CA VAL A 54 -0.25 -11.03 4.55
C VAL A 54 -0.81 -11.16 5.97
N ALA A 55 -1.72 -10.28 6.36
CA ALA A 55 -2.25 -10.22 7.72
C ALA A 55 -3.49 -11.11 7.95
N GLY A 56 -4.31 -11.32 6.92
CA GLY A 56 -5.58 -12.05 6.99
C GLY A 56 -5.49 -13.46 7.62
N PRO A 57 -4.57 -14.33 7.20
CA PRO A 57 -4.45 -15.69 7.77
C PRO A 57 -4.05 -15.74 9.26
N HIS A 58 -3.59 -14.63 9.83
CA HIS A 58 -3.01 -14.58 11.16
C HIS A 58 -3.73 -13.62 12.13
N SER A 59 -4.44 -12.62 11.60
CA SER A 59 -5.12 -11.58 12.37
C SER A 59 -6.56 -11.28 11.87
N GLY A 60 -6.93 -11.75 10.68
CA GLY A 60 -8.22 -11.45 10.04
C GLY A 60 -8.15 -10.29 9.03
N ALA A 61 -7.32 -9.28 9.32
CA ALA A 61 -6.78 -8.26 8.41
C ALA A 61 -6.00 -7.25 9.24
#